data_AF-A0A4S2A871-F1
#
_entry.id   AF-A0A4S2A871-F1
#
_cell.length_a   1.000
_cell.length_b   1.000
_cell.length_c   1.000
_cell.angle_alpha   90.00
_cell.angle_beta   90.00
_cell.angle_gamma   90.00
#
_symmetry.space_group_name_H-M   'P 1'
#
loop_
_entity.id
_entity.type
_entity.pdbx_description
1 polymer ?
#
loop_
_entity_poly.entity_id
_entity_poly.type
_entity_poly.pdbx_seq_one_letter_code
_entity_poly.pdbx_strand_id
1 'polypeptide(L)'
;MKSSEPEVAGKIQEVIDRNSTSSQVPNTFIGNKHFCESDYTIHRTPAWMASVRMASERVIGTELVNEDNLKGYYQDILYYKRTLASP
;
A
#
# COMPACT_ATOMS: atom_id res chain seq x y z
N MET A 1 -19.91 -18.69 10.41
CA MET A 1 -18.75 -18.22 9.61
C MET A 1 -18.19 -19.42 8.88
N LYS A 2 -18.20 -19.45 7.54
CA LYS A 2 -17.44 -20.47 6.81
C LYS A 2 -15.96 -20.22 7.11
N SER A 3 -15.27 -21.21 7.66
CA SER A 3 -13.81 -21.16 7.79
C SER A 3 -13.23 -21.02 6.38
N SER A 4 -12.29 -20.09 6.20
CA SER A 4 -11.54 -19.98 4.96
C SER A 4 -10.84 -21.31 4.67
N GLU A 5 -10.76 -21.69 3.40
CA GLU A 5 -9.96 -22.83 2.95
C GLU A 5 -8.54 -22.76 3.55
N PRO A 6 -7.94 -23.89 3.97
CA PRO A 6 -6.66 -23.90 4.69
C PRO A 6 -5.52 -23.21 3.92
N GLU A 7 -5.57 -23.24 2.58
CA GLU A 7 -4.63 -22.52 1.71
C GLU A 7 -4.74 -20.99 1.87
N VAL A 8 -5.96 -20.47 2.00
CA VAL A 8 -6.21 -19.04 2.18
C VAL A 8 -5.75 -18.59 3.56
N ALA A 9 -5.97 -19.41 4.58
CA ALA A 9 -5.48 -19.14 5.94
C ALA A 9 -3.94 -19.05 5.98
N GLY A 10 -3.24 -19.96 5.28
CA GLY A 10 -1.78 -19.90 5.15
C GLY A 10 -1.28 -18.61 4.51
N LYS A 11 -1.88 -18.20 3.38
CA LYS A 11 -1.54 -16.93 2.70
C LYS A 11 -1.80 -15.70 3.58
N ILE A 12 -2.87 -15.70 4.37
CA ILE A 12 -3.17 -14.62 5.31
C ILE A 12 -2.08 -14.53 6.38
N GLN A 13 -1.68 -15.67 6.96
CA GLN A 13 -0.63 -15.69 7.98
C GLN A 13 0.70 -15.15 7.45
N GLU A 14 1.11 -15.54 6.24
CA GLU A 14 2.32 -15.02 5.60
C GLU A 14 2.27 -13.50 5.38
N VAL A 15 1.10 -12.95 5.06
CA VAL A 15 0.91 -11.50 4.88
C VAL A 15 0.99 -10.78 6.22
N ILE A 16 0.44 -11.36 7.29
CA ILE A 16 0.52 -10.80 8.65
C ILE A 16 1.97 -10.77 9.13
N ASP A 17 2.66 -11.91 9.05
CA ASP A 17 4.03 -12.06 9.56
C ASP A 17 4.99 -11.09 8.85
N ARG A 18 4.76 -10.84 7.56
CA ARG A 18 5.56 -9.92 6.75
C ARG A 18 5.26 -8.43 6.99
N ASN A 19 4.02 -8.07 7.30
CA ASN A 19 3.61 -6.67 7.48
C ASN A 19 3.62 -6.22 8.96
N SER A 20 3.95 -7.13 9.88
CA SER A 20 4.14 -6.80 11.30
C SER A 20 5.27 -5.79 11.49
N THR A 21 5.13 -4.90 12.47
CA THR A 21 6.17 -3.93 12.88
C THR A 21 7.43 -4.62 13.42
N SER A 22 7.29 -5.86 13.90
CA SER A 22 8.37 -6.72 14.39
C SER A 22 8.80 -7.78 13.37
N SER A 23 8.40 -7.65 12.10
CA SER A 23 8.75 -8.64 11.09
C SER A 23 10.28 -8.72 10.93
N GLN A 24 10.81 -9.92 11.13
CA GLN A 24 12.21 -10.24 10.83
C GLN A 24 12.39 -10.75 9.40
N VAL A 25 11.30 -10.84 8.63
CA VAL A 25 11.31 -11.31 7.25
C VAL A 25 11.74 -10.16 6.34
N PRO A 26 12.82 -10.31 5.55
CA PRO A 26 13.25 -9.28 4.62
C PRO A 26 12.15 -8.92 3.61
N ASN A 27 11.99 -7.64 3.29
CA ASN A 27 11.03 -7.19 2.28
C ASN A 27 11.47 -7.65 0.89
N THR A 28 10.79 -8.66 0.34
CA THR A 28 11.04 -9.19 -1.01
C THR A 28 10.30 -8.42 -2.11
N PHE A 29 9.31 -7.58 -1.77
CA PHE A 29 8.64 -6.72 -2.74
C PHE A 29 9.47 -5.47 -2.98
N ILE A 30 10.37 -5.58 -3.94
CA ILE A 30 11.24 -4.51 -4.43
C ILE A 30 10.95 -4.18 -5.89
N GLY A 31 11.30 -2.98 -6.32
CA GLY A 31 11.15 -2.51 -7.69
C GLY A 31 10.05 -1.48 -7.87
N ASN A 32 9.63 -1.30 -9.12
CA ASN A 32 8.67 -0.29 -9.54
C ASN A 32 7.43 -0.95 -10.11
N LYS A 33 6.25 -0.49 -9.69
CA LYS A 33 4.99 -0.87 -10.31
C LYS A 33 4.12 0.36 -10.53
N HIS A 34 3.68 0.53 -11.78
CA HIS A 34 2.71 1.54 -12.17
C HIS A 34 1.36 0.87 -12.41
N PHE A 35 0.32 1.41 -11.78
CA PHE A 35 -1.08 1.02 -11.91
C PHE A 35 -1.78 2.08 -12.76
N CYS A 36 -1.77 1.88 -14.07
CA CYS A 36 -2.24 2.85 -15.05
C CYS A 36 -3.74 3.17 -14.94
N GLU A 37 -4.56 2.22 -14.51
CA GLU A 37 -6.00 2.42 -14.32
C GLU A 37 -6.34 3.30 -13.12
N SER A 38 -5.38 3.53 -12.23
CA SER A 38 -5.57 4.33 -11.01
C SER A 38 -4.56 5.47 -10.89
N ASP A 39 -3.79 5.74 -11.96
CA ASP A 39 -2.73 6.75 -12.00
C ASP A 39 -1.81 6.72 -10.75
N TYR A 40 -1.45 5.50 -10.32
CA TYR A 40 -0.72 5.26 -9.07
C TYR A 40 0.59 4.52 -9.32
N THR A 41 1.69 5.01 -8.75
CA THR A 41 3.00 4.38 -8.87
C THR A 41 3.56 4.07 -7.50
N ILE A 42 4.10 2.86 -7.31
CA ILE A 42 4.84 2.48 -6.11
C ILE A 42 6.27 2.10 -6.49
N HIS A 43 7.23 2.69 -5.78
CA HIS A 43 8.62 2.26 -5.75
C HIS A 43 8.92 1.65 -4.37
N ARG A 44 9.50 0.44 -4.35
CA ARG A 44 9.90 -0.25 -3.13
C ARG A 44 11.36 -0.64 -3.18
N THR A 45 12.06 -0.39 -2.09
CA THR A 45 13.39 -0.93 -1.80
C THR A 45 13.29 -1.87 -0.58
N PRO A 46 14.36 -2.59 -0.22
CA PRO A 46 14.37 -3.38 1.01
C PRO A 46 14.10 -2.55 2.28
N ALA A 47 14.46 -1.26 2.28
CA ALA A 47 14.43 -0.40 3.47
C ALA A 47 13.31 0.65 3.48
N TRP A 48 12.76 1.02 2.32
CA TRP A 48 11.74 2.07 2.23
C TRP A 48 10.84 1.87 1.02
N MET A 49 9.67 2.51 1.06
CA MET A 49 8.78 2.63 -0.08
C MET A 49 8.36 4.09 -0.29
N ALA A 50 8.18 4.44 -1.54
CA ALA A 50 7.56 5.69 -1.93
C ALA A 50 6.43 5.39 -2.91
N SER A 51 5.35 6.14 -2.83
CA SER A 51 4.28 6.05 -3.80
C SER A 51 3.80 7.43 -4.22
N VAL A 52 3.43 7.55 -5.49
CA VAL A 52 2.89 8.77 -6.09
C VAL A 52 1.49 8.44 -6.56
N ARG A 53 0.51 9.20 -6.06
CA ARG A 53 -0.86 9.18 -6.56
C ARG A 53 -1.10 10.43 -7.39
N MET A 54 -1.66 10.24 -8.57
CA MET A 54 -2.01 11.30 -9.50
C MET A 54 -3.50 11.17 -9.84
N ALA A 55 -4.08 12.25 -10.33
CA ALA A 55 -5.40 12.26 -10.92
C ALA A 55 -5.30 12.71 -12.38
N SER A 56 -6.16 12.15 -13.21
CA SER A 56 -6.37 12.56 -14.59
C SER A 56 -7.86 12.56 -14.91
N GLU A 57 -8.26 12.92 -16.12
CA GLU A 57 -9.65 12.83 -16.57
C GLU A 57 -10.25 11.41 -16.45
N ARG A 58 -9.41 10.38 -16.33
CA ARG A 58 -9.83 8.98 -16.22
C ARG A 58 -9.97 8.50 -14.78
N VAL A 59 -9.37 9.20 -13.82
CA VAL A 59 -9.22 8.75 -12.43
C VAL A 59 -9.66 9.85 -11.47
N ILE A 60 -10.66 9.55 -10.65
CA ILE A 60 -11.14 10.46 -9.61
C ILE A 60 -10.05 10.60 -8.53
N GLY A 61 -9.53 11.82 -8.34
CA GLY A 61 -8.42 12.09 -7.41
C GLY A 61 -8.75 11.89 -5.93
N THR A 62 -9.99 12.14 -5.53
CA THR A 62 -10.41 11.97 -4.13
C THR A 62 -11.89 11.65 -4.01
N GLU A 63 -12.25 10.70 -3.14
CA GLU A 63 -13.64 10.44 -2.80
C GLU A 63 -14.03 11.36 -1.63
N LEU A 64 -15.09 12.14 -1.81
CA LEU A 64 -15.73 12.95 -0.77
C LEU A 64 -17.18 12.49 -0.66
N VAL A 65 -17.47 11.67 0.34
CA VAL A 65 -18.82 11.11 0.56
C VAL A 65 -19.10 11.11 2.06
N ASN A 66 -20.34 11.45 2.45
CA ASN A 66 -20.82 11.37 3.84
C ASN A 66 -19.97 12.11 4.88
N GLU A 67 -19.46 13.31 4.56
CA GLU A 67 -18.61 14.11 5.47
C GLU A 67 -17.24 13.47 5.82
N ASP A 68 -16.90 12.33 5.22
CA ASP A 68 -15.55 11.79 5.26
C ASP A 68 -14.68 12.50 4.22
N ASN A 69 -13.40 12.68 4.56
CA ASN A 69 -12.37 13.24 3.68
C ASN A 69 -12.59 14.72 3.26
N LEU A 70 -13.23 15.52 4.12
CA LEU A 70 -13.53 16.96 3.90
C LEU A 70 -12.34 17.87 3.54
N LYS A 71 -11.09 17.41 3.72
CA LYS A 71 -9.86 18.12 3.37
C LYS A 71 -8.99 17.37 2.35
N GLY A 72 -9.55 16.34 1.71
CA GLY A 72 -8.87 15.46 0.75
C GLY A 72 -8.56 16.10 -0.61
N TYR A 73 -8.89 17.38 -0.80
CA TYR A 73 -8.76 18.11 -2.08
C TYR A 73 -7.38 18.03 -2.74
N TYR A 74 -6.33 17.73 -1.97
CA TYR A 74 -4.96 17.59 -2.47
C TYR A 74 -4.39 16.19 -2.27
N GLN A 75 -5.18 15.12 -2.09
CA GLN A 75 -4.64 13.77 -1.83
C GLN A 75 -3.83 13.14 -2.99
N ASP A 76 -3.70 13.82 -4.14
CA ASP A 76 -2.74 13.52 -5.20
C ASP A 76 -1.30 13.89 -4.78
N ILE A 77 -0.79 13.20 -3.77
CA ILE A 77 0.49 13.49 -3.08
C ILE A 77 1.45 12.30 -3.15
N LEU A 78 2.76 12.62 -3.13
CA LEU A 78 3.84 11.69 -2.84
C LEU A 78 3.80 11.23 -1.37
N TYR A 79 3.63 9.93 -1.15
CA TYR A 79 3.72 9.29 0.16
C TYR A 79 5.06 8.58 0.32
N TYR A 80 5.76 8.82 1.44
CA TYR A 80 7.04 8.17 1.78
C TYR A 80 6.89 7.41 3.10
N LYS A 81 7.34 6.14 3.09
CA LYS A 81 7.41 5.30 4.29
C LYS A 81 8.77 4.63 4.38
N ARG A 82 9.49 4.87 5.48
CA ARG A 82 10.72 4.17 5.83
C ARG A 82 10.39 2.98 6.73
N THR A 83 10.92 1.81 6.40
CA THR A 83 10.94 0.68 7.33
C THR A 83 12.15 0.86 8.23
N LEU A 84 11.92 1.10 9.52
CA LEU A 84 13.00 1.07 10.50
C LEU A 84 13.43 -0.40 10.64
N ALA A 85 14.55 -0.77 10.03
CA ALA A 85 15.20 -2.03 10.39
C ALA A 85 15.66 -1.88 11.84
N SER A 86 15.21 -2.78 12.72
CA SER A 86 15.77 -2.89 14.06
C SER A 86 17.27 -3.23 13.91
N PRO A 87 18.16 -2.60 14.68
CA PRO A 87 19.61 -2.87 14.61
C PRO A 87 19.95 -4.32 14.96
#